data_AF-A0A0C9VRJ8-F1
#
_entry.id   AF-A0A0C9VRJ8-F1
#
_cell.length_a   1.000
_cell.length_b   1.000
_cell.length_c   1.000
_cell.angle_alpha   90.00
_cell.angle_beta   90.00
_cell.angle_gamma   90.00
#
_symmetry.space_group_name_H-M   'P 1'
#
loop_
_entity.id
_entity.type
_entity.pdbx_description
1 polymer ?
#
loop_
_entity_poly.entity_id
_entity_poly.type
_entity_poly.pdbx_seq_one_letter_code
_entity_poly.pdbx_strand_id
1 'polypeptide(L)'
;MSDTEIITNIMANAPPYWATIIDTHRCCNLEEFLTTIKYHERSLAPPLSYRDNNHSYGTPNAQAPLIGSNPSLPPPQYPQDDSDISKGKTLEDKGARPCRHCGSGKHWDNDRRHAQSGARNAWAFFASASEEQLQAQREYKETY
;
A
#
# COMPACT_ATOMS: atom_id res chain seq x y z
N MET A 1 3.08 -32.77 30.46
CA MET A 1 3.53 -31.55 29.76
C MET A 1 3.53 -30.43 30.78
N SER A 2 4.70 -29.87 31.08
CA SER A 2 4.81 -28.70 31.94
C SER A 2 4.55 -27.42 31.14
N ASP A 3 4.13 -26.34 31.81
CA ASP A 3 3.96 -25.02 31.19
C ASP A 3 5.24 -24.55 30.50
N THR A 4 6.41 -24.89 31.05
CA THR A 4 7.72 -24.60 30.47
C THR A 4 7.96 -25.34 29.16
N GLU A 5 7.56 -26.60 29.05
CA GLU A 5 7.61 -27.38 27.80
C GLU A 5 6.66 -26.80 26.74
N ILE A 6 5.50 -26.28 27.16
CA ILE A 6 4.53 -25.65 26.27
C ILE A 6 5.07 -24.33 25.72
N ILE A 7 5.60 -23.46 26.61
CA ILE A 7 6.18 -22.16 26.23
C ILE A 7 7.35 -22.34 25.26
N THR A 8 8.26 -23.29 25.56
CA THR A 8 9.41 -23.57 24.69
C THR A 8 8.99 -24.11 23.32
N ASN A 9 7.96 -24.96 23.26
CA ASN A 9 7.42 -25.45 21.99
C ASN A 9 6.80 -24.30 21.17
N ILE A 10 6.02 -23.42 21.80
CA ILE A 10 5.44 -22.25 21.13
C ILE A 10 6.54 -21.34 20.58
N MET A 11 7.56 -21.04 21.39
CA MET A 11 8.66 -20.16 20.99
C MET A 11 9.57 -20.77 19.92
N ALA A 12 9.70 -22.10 19.87
CA ALA A 12 10.43 -22.80 18.81
C ALA A 12 9.72 -22.70 17.44
N ASN A 13 8.39 -22.60 17.44
CA ASN A 13 7.58 -22.41 16.23
C ASN A 13 7.29 -20.93 15.92
N ALA A 14 7.64 -20.02 16.83
CA ALA A 14 7.46 -18.59 16.66
C ALA A 14 8.55 -17.99 15.75
N PRO A 15 8.28 -16.83 15.11
CA PRO A 15 9.30 -16.12 14.37
C PRO A 15 10.51 -15.73 15.24
N PRO A 16 11.75 -15.74 14.71
CA PRO A 16 12.96 -15.48 15.49
C PRO A 16 12.97 -14.13 16.22
N TYR A 17 12.27 -13.12 15.67
CA TYR A 17 12.17 -11.80 16.28
C TYR A 17 11.35 -11.78 17.58
N TRP A 18 10.49 -12.79 17.83
CA TRP A 18 9.77 -12.91 19.10
C TRP A 18 10.72 -13.06 20.29
N ALA A 19 11.86 -13.75 20.11
CA ALA A 19 12.88 -13.91 21.16
C ALA A 19 13.56 -12.59 21.55
N THR A 20 13.45 -11.54 20.71
CA THR A 20 13.95 -10.19 21.04
C THR A 20 12.96 -9.36 21.85
N ILE A 21 11.70 -9.79 21.91
CA ILE A 21 10.57 -9.05 22.50
C ILE A 21 10.08 -9.77 23.77
N ILE A 22 10.02 -11.10 23.74
CA ILE A 22 9.59 -11.94 24.85
C ILE A 22 10.81 -12.65 25.43
N ASP A 23 11.11 -12.36 26.69
CA ASP A 23 12.10 -13.11 27.47
C ASP A 23 11.42 -14.30 28.14
N THR A 24 11.62 -15.49 27.57
CA THR A 24 11.04 -16.74 28.07
C THR A 24 11.56 -17.15 29.43
N HIS A 25 12.72 -16.64 29.87
CA HIS A 25 13.24 -16.93 31.21
C HIS A 25 12.47 -16.18 32.30
N ARG A 26 11.71 -15.15 31.94
CA ARG A 26 10.88 -14.37 32.87
C ARG A 26 9.45 -14.87 32.98
N CYS A 27 9.01 -15.75 32.08
CA CYS A 27 7.67 -16.33 32.13
C CYS A 27 7.72 -17.67 32.89
N CYS A 28 7.28 -17.68 34.15
CA CYS A 28 7.31 -18.90 34.98
C CYS A 28 6.09 -19.81 34.75
N ASN A 29 5.02 -19.26 34.18
CA ASN A 29 3.76 -19.97 33.92
C ASN A 29 3.14 -19.52 32.60
N LEU A 30 2.17 -20.30 32.12
CA LEU A 30 1.52 -20.03 30.84
C LEU A 30 0.71 -18.73 30.84
N GLU A 31 0.13 -18.34 31.97
CA GLU A 31 -0.68 -17.12 32.11
C GLU A 31 0.16 -15.84 31.94
N GLU A 32 1.34 -15.80 32.56
CA GLU A 32 2.33 -14.73 32.44
C GLU A 32 2.88 -14.64 31.01
N PHE A 33 3.07 -15.79 30.35
CA PHE A 33 3.46 -15.83 28.95
C PHE A 33 2.39 -15.24 28.02
N LEU A 34 1.13 -15.63 28.19
CA LEU A 34 0.02 -15.13 27.37
C LEU A 34 -0.27 -13.64 27.61
N THR A 35 -0.17 -13.18 28.85
CA THR A 35 -0.28 -11.76 29.18
C THR A 35 0.85 -10.94 28.56
N THR A 36 2.07 -11.49 28.53
CA THR A 36 3.23 -10.87 27.85
C THR A 36 3.02 -10.79 26.34
N ILE A 37 2.52 -11.87 25.70
CA ILE A 37 2.16 -11.85 24.27
C ILE A 37 1.11 -10.77 24.00
N LYS A 38 0.06 -10.71 24.82
CA LYS A 38 -1.02 -9.73 24.67
C LYS A 38 -0.51 -8.30 24.83
N TYR A 39 0.38 -8.07 25.79
CA TYR A 39 0.99 -6.75 26.00
C TYR A 39 1.85 -6.31 24.79
N HIS A 40 2.59 -7.24 24.21
CA HIS A 40 3.48 -6.99 23.07
C HIS A 40 2.84 -7.24 21.70
N GLU A 41 1.52 -7.39 21.60
CA GLU A 41 0.81 -7.77 20.36
C GLU A 41 1.22 -6.93 19.14
N ARG A 42 1.34 -5.61 19.31
CA ARG A 42 1.77 -4.69 18.24
C ARG A 42 3.22 -4.88 17.81
N SER A 43 4.10 -5.26 18.74
CA SER A 43 5.52 -5.50 18.47
C SER A 43 5.76 -6.89 17.91
N LEU A 44 4.93 -7.86 18.31
CA LEU A 44 4.95 -9.25 17.83
C LEU A 44 4.28 -9.41 16.47
N ALA A 45 3.47 -8.43 16.05
CA ALA A 45 2.92 -8.37 14.71
C ALA A 45 4.06 -8.49 13.67
N PRO A 46 3.88 -9.31 12.62
CA PRO A 46 4.88 -9.45 11.60
C PRO A 46 5.16 -8.07 10.98
N PRO A 47 6.44 -7.66 10.88
CA PRO A 47 6.77 -6.48 10.09
C PRO A 47 6.25 -6.73 8.67
N LEU A 48 5.76 -5.67 8.01
CA LEU A 48 5.14 -5.73 6.68
C LEU A 48 6.02 -6.39 5.59
N SER A 49 7.26 -6.77 5.92
CA SER A 49 8.23 -7.49 5.11
C SER A 49 8.14 -9.03 5.18
N TYR A 50 7.40 -9.65 6.12
CA TYR A 50 7.29 -11.12 6.25
C TYR A 50 6.11 -11.75 5.49
N ARG A 51 5.52 -11.01 4.54
CA ARG A 51 4.60 -11.61 3.56
C ARG A 51 5.45 -12.14 2.40
N ASP A 52 5.88 -13.39 2.52
CA ASP A 52 6.80 -14.02 1.58
C ASP A 52 6.33 -13.90 0.13
N ASN A 53 7.16 -13.20 -0.62
CA ASN A 53 7.19 -13.17 -2.08
C ASN A 53 7.82 -14.48 -2.55
N ASN A 54 6.98 -15.49 -2.79
CA ASN A 54 7.41 -16.66 -3.53
C ASN A 54 7.11 -16.45 -5.02
N HIS A 55 7.85 -15.54 -5.66
CA HIS A 55 8.05 -15.48 -7.12
C HIS A 55 9.49 -15.02 -7.37
N SER A 56 10.39 -15.99 -7.46
CA SER A 56 11.65 -15.84 -8.17
C SER A 56 11.33 -15.39 -9.60
N TYR A 57 11.88 -14.25 -10.05
CA TYR A 57 12.64 -14.01 -11.29
C TYR A 57 12.91 -12.50 -11.38
N GLY A 58 14.18 -12.07 -11.31
CA GLY A 58 14.56 -10.71 -11.71
C GLY A 58 15.66 -10.10 -10.86
N THR A 59 16.88 -10.16 -11.38
CA THR A 59 18.07 -9.41 -10.97
C THR A 59 17.77 -7.96 -10.55
N PRO A 60 18.35 -7.44 -9.45
CA PRO A 60 18.25 -6.03 -9.11
C PRO A 60 19.24 -5.23 -9.95
N ASN A 61 18.77 -4.66 -11.05
CA ASN A 61 19.47 -3.54 -11.66
C ASN A 61 19.03 -2.28 -10.90
N ALA A 62 19.97 -1.63 -10.21
CA ALA A 62 19.74 -0.43 -9.42
C ALA A 62 19.39 0.75 -10.34
N GLN A 63 18.15 0.78 -10.82
CA GLN A 63 17.55 1.97 -11.39
C GLN A 63 16.77 2.68 -10.28
N ALA A 64 16.83 4.02 -10.28
CA ALA A 64 16.01 4.83 -9.40
C ALA A 64 14.54 4.34 -9.45
N PRO A 65 13.83 4.32 -8.31
CA PRO A 65 12.47 3.79 -8.26
C PRO A 65 11.60 4.52 -9.29
N LEU A 66 10.99 3.76 -10.19
CA LEU A 66 10.11 4.31 -11.22
C LEU A 66 9.05 5.20 -10.57
N ILE A 67 8.69 6.28 -11.26
CA ILE A 67 7.73 7.25 -10.75
C ILE A 67 6.40 6.52 -10.46
N GLY A 68 5.95 6.57 -9.21
CA GLY A 68 4.73 5.93 -8.75
C GLY A 68 4.86 4.48 -8.29
N SER A 69 6.06 3.87 -8.33
CA SER A 69 6.29 2.54 -7.75
C SER A 69 6.22 2.57 -6.23
N ASN A 70 5.42 1.68 -5.65
CA ASN A 70 5.37 1.45 -4.21
C ASN A 70 5.33 -0.08 -3.96
N PRO A 71 6.14 -0.62 -3.02
CA PRO A 71 6.08 -2.03 -2.63
C PRO A 71 4.70 -2.53 -2.19
N SER A 72 3.79 -1.64 -1.79
CA SER A 72 2.42 -1.97 -1.38
C SER A 72 1.45 -2.20 -2.54
N LEU A 73 1.87 -1.97 -3.78
CA LEU A 73 1.01 -2.16 -4.94
C LEU A 73 0.76 -3.66 -5.17
N PRO A 74 -0.51 -4.09 -5.34
CA PRO A 74 -0.80 -5.48 -5.68
C PRO A 74 -0.24 -5.81 -7.07
N PRO A 75 0.09 -7.10 -7.33
CA PRO A 75 0.46 -7.52 -8.67
C PRO A 75 -0.68 -7.25 -9.66
N PRO A 76 -0.36 -7.00 -10.95
CA PRO A 76 -1.38 -6.82 -11.98
C PRO A 76 -2.35 -8.01 -12.01
N GLN A 77 -3.65 -7.70 -12.06
CA GLN A 77 -4.71 -8.70 -12.04
C GLN A 77 -4.92 -9.38 -13.42
N TYR A 78 -4.44 -8.74 -14.48
CA TYR A 78 -4.64 -9.17 -15.86
C TYR A 78 -3.30 -9.47 -16.54
N PRO A 79 -3.26 -10.34 -17.54
CA PRO A 79 -2.08 -10.53 -18.38
C PRO A 79 -1.62 -9.21 -18.99
N GLN A 80 -0.32 -9.11 -19.25
CA GLN A 80 0.27 -7.98 -19.95
C GLN A 80 -0.38 -7.82 -21.33
N ASP A 81 -0.83 -6.59 -21.59
CA ASP A 81 -1.53 -6.22 -22.80
C ASP A 81 -0.90 -4.95 -23.36
N ASP A 82 -0.04 -5.11 -24.37
CA ASP A 82 0.63 -4.02 -25.07
C ASP A 82 -0.13 -3.58 -26.33
N SER A 83 -1.36 -4.08 -26.54
CA SER A 83 -2.19 -3.72 -27.69
C SER A 83 -2.83 -2.33 -27.55
N ASP A 84 -3.10 -1.89 -26.32
CA ASP A 84 -3.57 -0.54 -26.01
C ASP A 84 -2.36 0.39 -25.83
N ILE A 85 -2.25 1.39 -26.71
CA ILE A 85 -1.18 2.42 -26.66
C ILE A 85 -1.83 3.78 -26.39
N SER A 86 -1.37 4.46 -25.34
CA SER A 86 -1.85 5.80 -24.99
C SER A 86 -1.51 6.83 -26.06
N LYS A 87 -2.39 7.84 -26.24
CA LYS A 87 -2.09 8.99 -27.10
C LYS A 87 -1.07 9.89 -26.41
N GLY A 88 0.18 9.88 -26.90
CA GLY A 88 1.27 10.71 -26.39
C GLY A 88 2.36 9.91 -25.70
N LYS A 89 3.04 10.50 -24.70
CA LYS A 89 4.12 9.83 -23.95
C LYS A 89 3.55 8.67 -23.12
N THR A 90 4.13 7.49 -23.30
CA THR A 90 3.80 6.28 -22.56
C THR A 90 4.38 6.30 -21.14
N LEU A 91 3.99 5.33 -20.30
CA LEU A 91 4.57 5.21 -18.95
C LEU A 91 6.07 4.88 -19.05
N GLU A 92 6.44 4.05 -20.02
CA GLU A 92 7.84 3.76 -20.37
C GLU A 92 8.64 5.03 -20.71
N ASP A 93 8.10 5.88 -21.59
CA ASP A 93 8.78 7.12 -22.00
C ASP A 93 9.00 8.10 -20.84
N LYS A 94 8.20 7.99 -19.78
CA LYS A 94 8.30 8.84 -18.59
C LYS A 94 9.04 8.19 -17.42
N GLY A 95 9.52 6.95 -17.57
CA GLY A 95 10.11 6.20 -16.45
C GLY A 95 9.12 6.00 -15.29
N ALA A 96 7.83 5.89 -15.61
CA ALA A 96 6.77 5.63 -14.63
C ALA A 96 6.53 4.12 -14.49
N ARG A 97 5.93 3.72 -13.36
CA ARG A 97 5.56 2.32 -13.15
C ARG A 97 4.62 1.80 -14.25
N PRO A 98 4.71 0.52 -14.63
CA PRO A 98 3.78 -0.08 -15.57
C PRO A 98 2.34 -0.10 -15.03
N CYS A 99 1.37 -0.30 -15.92
CA CYS A 99 -0.04 -0.26 -15.59
C CYS A 99 -0.39 -1.21 -14.43
N ARG A 100 -1.17 -0.74 -13.44
CA ARG A 100 -1.50 -1.50 -12.21
C ARG A 100 -2.44 -2.65 -12.50
N HIS A 101 -3.07 -2.63 -13.67
CA HIS A 101 -4.07 -3.59 -14.05
C HIS A 101 -3.47 -4.73 -14.86
N CYS A 102 -2.66 -4.44 -15.88
CA CYS A 102 -2.07 -5.46 -16.77
C CYS A 102 -0.53 -5.51 -16.73
N GLY A 103 0.15 -4.50 -16.20
CA GLY A 103 1.62 -4.45 -16.22
C GLY A 103 2.21 -3.93 -17.53
N SER A 104 1.42 -3.45 -18.49
CA SER A 104 1.94 -2.79 -19.70
C SER A 104 2.50 -1.40 -19.39
N GLY A 105 3.62 -1.06 -20.02
CA GLY A 105 4.18 0.29 -19.99
C GLY A 105 3.72 1.19 -21.14
N LYS A 106 2.91 0.66 -22.08
CA LYS A 106 2.48 1.34 -23.32
C LYS A 106 1.28 2.28 -23.15
N HIS A 107 0.56 2.17 -22.05
CA HIS A 107 -0.60 3.03 -21.79
C HIS A 107 -0.68 3.49 -20.33
N TRP A 108 -1.36 4.60 -20.08
CA TRP A 108 -1.72 5.07 -18.75
C TRP A 108 -2.78 4.16 -18.13
N ASP A 109 -2.80 4.06 -16.79
CA ASP A 109 -3.81 3.27 -16.06
C ASP A 109 -5.26 3.57 -16.51
N ASN A 110 -5.53 4.83 -16.86
CA ASN A 110 -6.85 5.32 -17.28
C ASN A 110 -7.16 5.13 -18.77
N ASP A 111 -6.15 4.79 -19.58
CA ASP A 111 -6.28 4.66 -21.04
C ASP A 111 -6.50 3.21 -21.48
N ARG A 112 -6.53 2.27 -20.52
CA ARG A 112 -6.86 0.87 -20.79
C ARG A 112 -8.28 0.76 -21.35
N ARG A 113 -8.52 -0.12 -22.32
CA ARG A 113 -9.85 -0.36 -22.93
C ARG A 113 -11.00 -0.59 -21.92
N HIS A 114 -10.69 -1.14 -20.75
CA HIS A 114 -11.64 -1.39 -19.66
C HIS A 114 -11.57 -0.40 -18.49
N ALA A 115 -10.73 0.64 -18.58
CA ALA A 115 -10.77 1.71 -17.60
C ALA A 115 -12.13 2.40 -17.67
N GLN A 116 -12.71 2.71 -16.50
CA GLN A 116 -13.95 3.47 -16.39
C GLN A 116 -13.72 4.87 -16.98
N SER A 117 -13.88 4.98 -18.30
CA SER A 117 -13.81 6.23 -19.04
C SER A 117 -14.97 7.10 -18.57
N GLY A 118 -14.68 8.05 -17.68
CA GLY A 118 -15.71 8.97 -17.17
C GLY A 118 -15.63 9.33 -15.69
N ALA A 119 -14.72 8.73 -14.90
CA ALA A 119 -14.49 9.16 -13.52
C ALA A 119 -13.80 10.55 -13.49
N ARG A 120 -14.58 11.61 -13.70
CA ARG A 120 -14.16 12.99 -13.47
C ARG A 120 -14.10 13.20 -11.96
N ASN A 121 -12.91 13.06 -11.39
CA ASN A 121 -12.67 13.49 -10.01
C ASN A 121 -12.71 15.03 -9.98
N ALA A 122 -13.91 15.59 -9.92
CA ALA A 122 -14.09 17.02 -9.71
C ALA A 122 -13.82 17.33 -8.23
N TRP A 123 -12.72 18.02 -7.95
CA TRP A 123 -12.46 18.60 -6.63
C TRP A 123 -13.35 19.82 -6.48
N ALA A 124 -14.59 19.62 -6.06
CA ALA A 124 -15.48 20.72 -5.70
C ALA A 124 -15.11 21.17 -4.28
N PHE A 125 -14.47 22.33 -4.14
CA PHE A 125 -14.45 23.04 -2.87
C PHE A 125 -15.88 23.53 -2.61
N PHE A 126 -16.56 22.91 -1.65
CA PHE A 126 -17.87 23.36 -1.19
C PHE A 126 -17.68 24.58 -0.28
N ALA A 127 -17.41 25.74 -0.90
CA ALA A 127 -17.37 27.00 -0.18
C ALA A 127 -18.81 27.51 -0.03
N SER A 128 -19.37 27.40 1.17
CA SER A 128 -20.61 28.10 1.51
C SER A 128 -20.28 29.60 1.66
N ALA A 129 -20.48 30.38 0.60
CA ALA A 129 -20.40 31.84 0.68
C ALA A 129 -21.63 32.39 1.41
N SER A 130 -21.44 33.41 2.24
CA SER A 130 -22.57 34.12 2.85
C SER A 130 -23.33 34.95 1.78
N GLU A 131 -24.61 35.23 2.04
CA GLU A 131 -25.44 36.07 1.14
C GLU A 131 -24.79 37.43 0.88
N GLU A 132 -24.15 38.01 1.90
CA GLU A 132 -23.41 39.27 1.82
C GLU A 132 -22.22 39.19 0.85
N GLN A 133 -21.46 38.09 0.85
CA GLN A 133 -20.35 37.88 -0.08
C GLN A 133 -20.86 37.70 -1.52
N LEU A 134 -21.98 37.01 -1.72
CA LEU A 134 -22.61 36.86 -3.03
C LEU A 134 -23.17 38.19 -3.56
N GLN A 135 -23.70 39.02 -2.67
CA GLN A 135 -24.17 40.36 -3.00
C GLN A 135 -22.99 41.28 -3.38
N ALA A 136 -21.93 41.31 -2.58
CA ALA A 136 -20.71 42.08 -2.88
C ALA A 136 -20.06 41.65 -4.21
N GLN A 137 -20.02 40.35 -4.51
CA GLN A 137 -19.52 39.83 -5.79
C GLN A 137 -20.40 40.24 -6.97
N ARG A 138 -21.72 40.32 -6.79
CA ARG A 138 -22.67 40.79 -7.81
C ARG A 138 -22.46 42.28 -8.10
N GLU A 139 -22.42 43.10 -7.07
CA GLU A 139 -22.18 44.55 -7.19
C GLU A 139 -20.82 44.85 -7.85
N TYR A 140 -19.78 44.09 -7.51
CA TYR A 140 -18.47 44.19 -8.17
C TYR A 140 -18.51 43.83 -9.66
N LYS A 141 -19.28 42.81 -10.05
CA LYS A 141 -19.44 42.42 -11.46
C LYS A 141 -20.29 43.40 -12.26
N GLU A 142 -21.26 44.05 -11.62
CA GLU A 142 -22.14 45.03 -12.27
C GLU A 142 -21.45 46.40 -12.47
N THR A 143 -20.41 46.67 -11.68
CA THR A 143 -19.57 47.87 -11.79
C THR A 143 -18.41 47.74 -12.78
N TYR A 144 -18.18 46.56 -13.36
CA TYR A 144 -17.21 46.29 -14.42
C TYR A 144 -17.91 46.19 -15.78
#